data_AF-A0A1Y3TMY9-F1
#
_entry.id   AF-A0A1Y3TMY9-F1
#
_cell.length_a   1.000
_cell.length_b   1.000
_cell.length_c   1.000
_cell.angle_alpha   90.00
_cell.angle_beta   90.00
_cell.angle_gamma   90.00
#
_symmetry.space_group_name_H-M   'P 1'
#
loop_
_entity.id
_entity.type
_entity.pdbx_description
1 polymer ?
#
loop_
_entity_poly.entity_id
_entity_poly.type
_entity_poly.pdbx_seq_one_letter_code
_entity_poly.pdbx_strand_id
1 'polypeptide(L)'
;MKKKLAVTLTSVTLVAAMAAVMGGQAMAIEWHPSRTQSEVGVAEETTTTSTGSTITVTTPTGSQVQDADSPVIQVTPVSETLAANAAVDAANPGATGEQLAGTPTESGLTYAANGQLNNLYNQVTSAESTEQLLTSTAPAAAAEFQASVGESASAYTPIALYDVAASPSAEAAISESGSVQVAISVPGVANGTQVVAICWDRNGNSRVVPVRVVNGVVYLTVYSSGPVMIMARVQA
;
A
#
# COMPACT_ATOMS: atom_id res chain seq x y z
N MET A 1 -33.91 -36.15 36.59
CA MET A 1 -33.54 -34.73 36.78
C MET A 1 -32.38 -34.38 35.84
N LYS A 2 -32.40 -33.14 35.35
CA LYS A 2 -31.70 -32.63 34.16
C LYS A 2 -30.24 -32.21 34.44
N LYS A 3 -29.50 -32.06 33.33
CA LYS A 3 -28.46 -31.02 33.04
C LYS A 3 -27.05 -31.24 33.66
N LYS A 4 -25.92 -31.05 32.96
CA LYS A 4 -25.58 -30.33 31.71
C LYS A 4 -24.35 -30.98 31.03
N LEU A 5 -24.46 -31.26 29.73
CA LEU A 5 -23.33 -31.25 28.80
C LEU A 5 -23.00 -29.78 28.50
N ALA A 6 -21.76 -29.36 28.74
CA ALA A 6 -21.27 -28.07 28.30
C ALA A 6 -20.75 -28.23 26.86
N VAL A 7 -21.56 -27.80 25.90
CA VAL A 7 -21.15 -27.57 24.51
C VAL A 7 -20.60 -26.16 24.46
N THR A 8 -19.30 -26.04 24.19
CA THR A 8 -18.61 -24.78 23.97
C THR A 8 -19.08 -24.19 22.64
N LEU A 9 -19.77 -23.06 22.70
CA LEU A 9 -20.22 -22.27 21.56
C LEU A 9 -19.24 -21.10 21.36
N THR A 10 -19.09 -20.76 20.08
CA THR A 10 -18.84 -19.43 19.52
C THR A 10 -17.49 -18.75 19.73
N SER A 11 -16.76 -18.61 18.63
CA SER A 11 -16.54 -17.29 18.05
C SER A 11 -16.31 -17.41 16.53
N VAL A 12 -17.37 -17.14 15.78
CA VAL A 12 -17.35 -16.79 14.35
C VAL A 12 -16.75 -15.39 14.28
N THR A 13 -15.55 -15.22 13.73
CA THR A 13 -15.02 -13.90 13.40
C THR A 13 -15.46 -13.53 11.98
N LEU A 14 -16.04 -12.33 11.88
CA LEU A 14 -16.68 -11.74 10.71
C LEU A 14 -15.79 -11.81 9.47
N VAL A 15 -16.27 -12.49 8.43
CA VAL A 15 -15.90 -12.16 7.04
C VAL A 15 -16.66 -10.90 6.68
N ALA A 16 -15.97 -9.76 6.64
CA ALA A 16 -16.54 -8.50 6.14
C ALA A 16 -16.64 -8.57 4.61
N ALA A 17 -17.66 -9.26 4.11
CA ALA A 17 -18.09 -9.19 2.72
C ALA A 17 -18.79 -7.84 2.50
N MET A 18 -18.05 -6.80 2.13
CA MET A 18 -18.66 -5.59 1.57
C MET A 18 -18.82 -5.77 0.06
N ALA A 19 -19.88 -6.49 -0.31
CA ALA A 19 -20.39 -6.49 -1.67
C ALA A 19 -21.09 -5.15 -1.96
N ALA A 20 -20.79 -4.61 -3.14
CA ALA A 20 -21.27 -3.35 -3.66
C ALA A 20 -22.79 -3.16 -3.63
N VAL A 21 -23.24 -1.96 -3.26
CA VAL A 21 -24.48 -1.36 -3.78
C VAL A 21 -24.07 -0.10 -4.54
N MET A 22 -24.07 -0.22 -5.87
CA MET A 22 -24.07 0.91 -6.79
C MET A 22 -25.46 1.55 -6.82
N GLY A 23 -25.54 2.87 -6.72
CA GLY A 23 -26.75 3.64 -6.99
C GLY A 23 -26.38 5.11 -7.11
N GLY A 24 -26.39 5.61 -8.34
CA GLY A 24 -25.88 6.94 -8.68
C GLY A 24 -26.44 8.07 -7.83
N GLN A 25 -25.56 8.65 -7.02
CA GLN A 25 -25.59 10.04 -6.61
C GLN A 25 -24.16 10.53 -6.77
N ALA A 26 -23.97 11.72 -7.35
CA ALA A 26 -22.68 12.36 -7.49
C ALA A 26 -21.95 12.26 -6.14
N MET A 27 -20.82 11.54 -6.14
CA MET A 27 -20.08 11.23 -4.92
C MET A 27 -19.58 12.57 -4.38
N ALA A 28 -20.19 13.05 -3.30
CA ALA A 28 -19.65 14.16 -2.56
C ALA A 28 -18.19 13.84 -2.21
N ILE A 29 -17.37 14.89 -2.28
CA ILE A 29 -15.96 14.95 -1.88
C ILE A 29 -15.85 14.54 -0.41
N GLU A 30 -15.97 13.26 -0.09
CA GLU A 30 -15.88 12.78 1.28
C GLU A 30 -14.62 11.95 1.43
N TRP A 31 -13.72 12.49 2.23
CA TRP A 31 -12.48 11.87 2.66
C TRP A 31 -12.79 10.58 3.41
N HIS A 32 -12.41 9.43 2.82
CA HIS A 32 -12.65 8.12 3.44
C HIS A 32 -11.32 7.38 3.67
N PRO A 33 -10.57 7.73 4.73
CA PRO A 33 -9.27 7.14 5.00
C PRO A 33 -9.35 5.63 5.30
N SER A 34 -10.53 5.11 5.68
CA SER A 34 -10.78 3.66 5.79
C SER A 34 -10.61 2.89 4.48
N ARG A 35 -10.79 3.54 3.31
CA ARG A 35 -10.58 2.91 2.00
C ARG A 35 -9.12 2.51 1.79
N THR A 36 -8.18 3.16 2.45
CA THR A 36 -6.76 2.83 2.32
C THR A 36 -6.38 1.48 2.92
N GLN A 37 -7.24 0.87 3.74
CA GLN A 37 -7.11 -0.52 4.21
C GLN A 37 -7.58 -1.56 3.17
N SER A 38 -8.10 -1.13 2.02
CA SER A 38 -8.54 -2.07 0.98
C SER A 38 -7.36 -2.93 0.52
N GLU A 39 -7.54 -4.24 0.51
CA GLU A 39 -6.51 -5.21 0.10
C GLU A 39 -6.11 -4.95 -1.35
N VAL A 40 -4.94 -4.33 -1.51
CA VAL A 40 -4.30 -4.17 -2.80
C VAL A 40 -3.72 -5.51 -3.21
N GLY A 41 -4.10 -5.98 -4.39
CA GLY A 41 -3.65 -7.25 -4.95
C GLY A 41 -2.59 -7.08 -6.04
N VAL A 42 -1.96 -8.18 -6.40
CA VAL A 42 -1.10 -8.28 -7.59
C VAL A 42 -1.94 -8.73 -8.78
N ALA A 43 -1.92 -7.97 -9.88
CA ALA A 43 -2.69 -8.30 -11.08
C ALA A 43 -1.88 -9.15 -12.08
N GLU A 44 -0.57 -8.96 -12.11
CA GLU A 44 0.37 -9.77 -12.91
C GLU A 44 1.53 -10.21 -12.01
N GLU A 45 1.77 -11.52 -11.94
CA GLU A 45 2.78 -12.12 -11.05
C GLU A 45 4.21 -11.97 -11.57
N THR A 46 4.38 -11.42 -12.77
CA THR A 46 5.69 -11.21 -13.38
C THR A 46 5.73 -9.88 -14.10
N THR A 47 6.85 -9.18 -13.99
CA THR A 47 7.15 -8.01 -14.80
C THR A 47 8.54 -8.14 -15.41
N THR A 48 8.81 -7.39 -16.48
CA THR A 48 10.12 -7.39 -17.15
C THR A 48 10.64 -5.97 -17.22
N THR A 49 11.90 -5.78 -16.83
CA THR A 49 12.57 -4.48 -16.97
C THR A 49 12.82 -4.16 -18.45
N SER A 50 13.09 -2.89 -18.76
CA SER A 50 13.49 -2.48 -20.12
C SER A 50 14.78 -3.15 -20.60
N THR A 51 15.62 -3.63 -19.67
CA THR A 51 16.86 -4.37 -19.92
C THR A 51 16.65 -5.88 -20.10
N GLY A 52 15.44 -6.39 -19.90
CA GLY A 52 15.08 -7.79 -20.14
C GLY A 52 15.11 -8.71 -18.90
N SER A 53 15.33 -8.17 -17.70
CA SER A 53 15.30 -8.95 -16.45
C SER A 53 13.86 -9.21 -16.04
N THR A 54 13.50 -10.48 -15.82
CA THR A 54 12.19 -10.87 -15.28
C THR A 54 12.21 -10.80 -13.76
N ILE A 55 11.21 -10.14 -13.19
CA ILE A 55 11.01 -9.98 -11.74
C ILE A 55 9.65 -10.59 -11.39
N THR A 56 9.63 -11.40 -10.33
CA THR A 56 8.38 -11.95 -9.78
C THR A 56 7.72 -10.91 -8.89
N VAL A 57 6.41 -10.72 -9.03
CA VAL A 57 5.61 -9.82 -8.19
C VAL A 57 4.68 -10.66 -7.33
N THR A 58 4.69 -10.44 -6.02
CA THR A 58 3.93 -11.26 -5.06
C THR A 58 3.27 -10.42 -3.98
N THR A 59 2.28 -10.99 -3.30
CA THR A 59 1.79 -10.54 -2.00
C THR A 59 2.61 -11.18 -0.87
N PRO A 60 2.43 -10.79 0.40
CA PRO A 60 3.15 -11.37 1.53
C PRO A 60 3.08 -12.89 1.58
N THR A 61 4.23 -13.53 1.79
CA THR A 61 4.35 -15.00 1.88
C THR A 61 4.80 -15.47 3.28
N GLY A 62 5.02 -14.54 4.21
CA GLY A 62 5.68 -14.79 5.50
C GLY A 62 7.20 -14.83 5.43
N SER A 63 7.78 -15.02 4.23
CA SER A 63 9.23 -14.95 4.02
C SER A 63 9.68 -13.50 3.85
N GLN A 64 10.85 -13.17 4.39
CA GLN A 64 11.42 -11.84 4.27
C GLN A 64 11.87 -11.56 2.83
N VAL A 65 11.36 -10.48 2.24
CA VAL A 65 11.65 -10.12 0.84
C VAL A 65 13.13 -9.80 0.62
N GLN A 66 13.80 -9.25 1.63
CA GLN A 66 15.24 -8.93 1.59
C GLN A 66 16.14 -10.17 1.58
N ASP A 67 15.63 -11.32 2.00
CA ASP A 67 16.37 -12.58 2.05
C ASP A 67 16.17 -13.42 0.77
N ALA A 68 15.37 -12.94 -0.19
CA ALA A 68 15.12 -13.65 -1.43
C ALA A 68 16.32 -13.56 -2.40
N ASP A 69 16.85 -14.72 -2.81
CA ASP A 69 17.93 -14.80 -3.80
C ASP A 69 17.47 -14.42 -5.22
N SER A 70 16.20 -14.70 -5.53
CA SER A 70 15.57 -14.40 -6.82
C SER A 70 15.03 -12.96 -6.86
N PRO A 71 14.93 -12.34 -8.05
CA PRO A 71 14.35 -11.02 -8.18
C PRO A 71 12.84 -11.05 -7.89
N VAL A 72 12.49 -10.60 -6.70
CA VAL A 72 11.11 -10.49 -6.20
C VAL A 72 10.79 -9.03 -5.85
N ILE A 73 9.58 -8.60 -6.20
CA ILE A 73 8.90 -7.42 -5.66
C ILE A 73 7.68 -7.92 -4.87
N GLN A 74 7.59 -7.52 -3.61
CA GLN A 74 6.45 -7.78 -2.76
C GLN A 74 5.60 -6.52 -2.60
N VAL A 75 4.29 -6.66 -2.82
CA VAL A 75 3.28 -5.62 -2.56
C VAL A 75 2.54 -5.98 -1.28
N THR A 76 2.68 -5.15 -0.26
CA THR A 76 2.19 -5.43 1.11
C THR A 76 1.15 -4.38 1.52
N PRO A 77 -0.15 -4.74 1.60
CA PRO A 77 -1.18 -3.81 2.06
C PRO A 77 -0.97 -3.34 3.51
N VAL A 78 -1.48 -2.15 3.84
CA VAL A 78 -1.37 -1.60 5.21
C VAL A 78 -2.05 -2.46 6.28
N SER A 79 -3.10 -3.21 5.94
CA SER A 79 -3.75 -4.14 6.87
C SER A 79 -2.79 -5.21 7.38
N GLU A 80 -1.96 -5.75 6.50
CA GLU A 80 -0.95 -6.77 6.81
C GLU A 80 0.18 -6.18 7.67
N THR A 81 0.65 -4.96 7.37
CA THR A 81 1.71 -4.31 8.16
C THR A 81 1.25 -3.91 9.56
N LEU A 82 -0.02 -3.51 9.71
CA LEU A 82 -0.64 -3.19 11.00
C LEU A 82 -0.77 -4.47 11.86
N ALA A 83 -1.29 -5.55 11.28
CA ALA A 83 -1.43 -6.82 11.97
C ALA A 83 -0.07 -7.41 12.39
N ALA A 84 0.92 -7.37 11.49
CA ALA A 84 2.26 -7.90 11.73
C ALA A 84 2.99 -7.15 12.84
N ASN A 85 2.96 -5.81 12.87
CA ASN A 85 3.60 -5.06 13.96
C ASN A 85 2.87 -5.24 15.29
N ALA A 86 1.53 -5.30 15.28
CA ALA A 86 0.76 -5.58 16.51
C ALA A 86 1.11 -6.95 17.12
N ALA A 87 1.37 -7.97 16.29
CA ALA A 87 1.84 -9.27 16.75
C ALA A 87 3.24 -9.20 17.38
N VAL A 88 4.16 -8.44 16.79
CA VAL A 88 5.51 -8.22 17.35
C VAL A 88 5.44 -7.47 18.69
N ASP A 89 4.62 -6.41 18.77
CA ASP A 89 4.43 -5.64 20.00
C ASP A 89 3.86 -6.50 21.13
N ALA A 90 2.88 -7.35 20.81
CA ALA A 90 2.28 -8.27 21.78
C ALA A 90 3.28 -9.34 22.27
N ALA A 91 4.18 -9.78 21.41
CA ALA A 91 5.23 -10.75 21.76
C ALA A 91 6.39 -10.12 22.56
N ASN A 92 6.57 -8.80 22.48
CA ASN A 92 7.70 -8.09 23.08
C ASN A 92 7.24 -6.92 23.97
N PRO A 93 6.49 -7.19 25.05
CA PRO A 93 5.93 -6.14 25.89
C PRO A 93 7.04 -5.29 26.53
N GLY A 94 6.98 -3.97 26.32
CA GLY A 94 7.92 -3.01 26.88
C GLY A 94 9.21 -2.79 26.08
N ALA A 95 9.38 -3.47 24.93
CA ALA A 95 10.43 -3.13 23.98
C ALA A 95 10.11 -1.83 23.24
N THR A 96 11.12 -1.05 22.88
CA THR A 96 10.95 0.17 22.08
C THR A 96 10.97 -0.15 20.59
N GLY A 97 10.42 0.75 19.77
CA GLY A 97 10.42 0.59 18.31
C GLY A 97 11.83 0.48 17.72
N GLU A 98 12.83 1.15 18.30
CA GLU A 98 14.22 1.06 17.86
C GLU A 98 14.82 -0.31 18.15
N GLN A 99 14.46 -0.93 19.28
CA GLN A 99 14.89 -2.28 19.63
C GLN A 99 14.28 -3.33 18.70
N LEU A 100 13.05 -3.08 18.25
CA LEU A 100 12.31 -3.97 17.37
C LEU A 100 12.57 -3.73 15.89
N ALA A 101 13.21 -2.62 15.51
CA ALA A 101 13.32 -2.13 14.13
C ALA A 101 13.73 -3.19 13.09
N GLY A 102 14.72 -4.03 13.43
CA GLY A 102 15.24 -5.08 12.56
C GLY A 102 14.51 -6.43 12.68
N THR A 103 13.45 -6.52 13.48
CA THR A 103 12.71 -7.77 13.71
C THR A 103 11.95 -8.15 12.44
N PRO A 104 12.13 -9.36 11.91
CA PRO A 104 11.34 -9.86 10.80
C PRO A 104 9.89 -10.05 11.24
N THR A 105 8.95 -9.74 10.36
CA THR A 105 7.52 -9.86 10.64
C THR A 105 6.82 -10.77 9.62
N GLU A 106 5.62 -11.22 9.95
CA GLU A 106 4.82 -12.08 9.07
C GLU A 106 4.38 -11.40 7.77
N SER A 107 4.46 -10.07 7.68
CA SER A 107 4.21 -9.34 6.43
C SER A 107 5.32 -9.53 5.40
N GLY A 108 6.44 -10.20 5.73
CA GLY A 108 7.61 -10.32 4.87
C GLY A 108 8.51 -9.07 4.85
N LEU A 109 8.21 -8.09 5.71
CA LEU A 109 9.01 -6.89 5.95
C LEU A 109 9.53 -6.86 7.39
N THR A 110 10.48 -5.97 7.65
CA THR A 110 10.94 -5.66 9.01
C THR A 110 9.94 -4.78 9.76
N TYR A 111 9.99 -4.81 11.09
CA TYR A 111 9.14 -3.97 11.94
C TYR A 111 9.25 -2.48 11.61
N ALA A 112 10.47 -1.99 11.33
CA ALA A 112 10.67 -0.59 10.94
C ALA A 112 10.05 -0.24 9.58
N ALA A 113 10.17 -1.13 8.58
CA ALA A 113 9.58 -0.92 7.26
C ALA A 113 8.03 -0.89 7.35
N ASN A 114 7.43 -1.83 8.10
CA ASN A 114 6.01 -1.78 8.44
C ASN A 114 5.64 -0.48 9.17
N GLY A 115 6.49 -0.05 10.10
CA GLY A 115 6.29 1.17 10.88
C GLY A 115 6.19 2.43 10.02
N GLN A 116 6.94 2.51 8.92
CA GLN A 116 6.83 3.63 7.96
C GLN A 116 5.44 3.70 7.34
N LEU A 117 4.91 2.56 6.86
CA LEU A 117 3.58 2.50 6.27
C LEU A 117 2.48 2.76 7.31
N ASN A 118 2.60 2.17 8.50
CA ASN A 118 1.64 2.34 9.59
C ASN A 118 1.58 3.80 10.08
N ASN A 119 2.73 4.48 10.13
CA ASN A 119 2.78 5.90 10.49
C ASN A 119 2.12 6.77 9.41
N LEU A 120 2.38 6.49 8.13
CA LEU A 120 1.73 7.19 7.03
C LEU A 120 0.21 6.97 7.06
N TYR A 121 -0.25 5.76 7.35
CA TYR A 121 -1.66 5.45 7.54
C TYR A 121 -2.28 6.30 8.66
N ASN A 122 -1.63 6.39 9.81
CA ASN A 122 -2.11 7.22 10.91
C ASN A 122 -2.20 8.70 10.50
N GLN A 123 -1.23 9.21 9.74
CA GLN A 123 -1.27 10.58 9.20
C GLN A 123 -2.42 10.79 8.21
N VAL A 124 -2.67 9.82 7.32
CA VAL A 124 -3.84 9.83 6.42
C VAL A 124 -5.14 9.86 7.24
N THR A 125 -5.27 9.04 8.28
CA THR A 125 -6.49 9.04 9.11
C THR A 125 -6.68 10.32 9.93
N SER A 126 -5.60 11.04 10.21
CA SER A 126 -5.60 12.26 11.03
C SER A 126 -5.73 13.55 10.22
N ALA A 127 -5.47 13.50 8.91
CA ALA A 127 -5.50 14.67 8.05
C ALA A 127 -6.94 15.11 7.75
N GLU A 128 -7.16 16.42 7.68
CA GLU A 128 -8.46 17.02 7.36
C GLU A 128 -8.65 17.25 5.86
N SER A 129 -7.56 17.19 5.09
CA SER A 129 -7.58 17.37 3.64
C SER A 129 -6.37 16.72 2.97
N THR A 130 -6.51 16.43 1.68
CA THR A 130 -5.41 15.92 0.84
C THR A 130 -4.24 16.90 0.75
N GLU A 131 -4.50 18.21 0.67
CA GLU A 131 -3.44 19.23 0.59
C GLU A 131 -2.60 19.27 1.86
N GLN A 132 -3.25 19.25 3.03
CA GLN A 132 -2.56 19.17 4.33
C GLN A 132 -1.78 17.87 4.47
N LEU A 133 -2.37 16.73 4.05
CA LEU A 133 -1.70 15.44 4.07
C LEU A 133 -0.41 15.49 3.24
N LEU A 134 -0.48 15.91 1.98
CA LEU A 134 0.70 15.90 1.12
C LEU A 134 1.74 16.92 1.59
N THR A 135 1.34 18.08 2.08
CA THR A 135 2.29 19.08 2.60
C THR A 135 3.07 18.55 3.81
N SER A 136 2.41 17.76 4.67
CA SER A 136 3.03 17.22 5.89
C SER A 136 3.84 15.94 5.65
N THR A 137 3.38 15.08 4.75
CA THR A 137 3.96 13.73 4.55
C THR A 137 4.82 13.61 3.29
N ALA A 138 4.61 14.47 2.30
CA ALA A 138 5.21 14.39 0.97
C ALA A 138 5.47 15.77 0.36
N PRO A 139 6.22 16.67 1.02
CA PRO A 139 6.34 18.07 0.59
C PRO A 139 6.92 18.23 -0.82
N ALA A 140 7.85 17.37 -1.22
CA ALA A 140 8.40 17.38 -2.58
C ALA A 140 7.33 16.98 -3.62
N ALA A 141 6.56 15.93 -3.33
CA ALA A 141 5.47 15.52 -4.22
C ALA A 141 4.34 16.57 -4.27
N ALA A 142 4.02 17.21 -3.14
CA ALA A 142 3.03 18.28 -3.06
C ALA A 142 3.40 19.47 -3.97
N ALA A 143 4.68 19.86 -3.98
CA ALA A 143 5.18 20.96 -4.82
C ALA A 143 5.06 20.66 -6.33
N GLU A 144 5.19 19.39 -6.72
CA GLU A 144 5.15 18.97 -8.13
C GLU A 144 3.77 18.47 -8.57
N PHE A 145 2.82 18.29 -7.64
CA PHE A 145 1.54 17.62 -7.89
C PHE A 145 0.76 18.24 -9.05
N GLN A 146 0.43 19.52 -8.94
CA GLN A 146 -0.40 20.20 -9.94
C GLN A 146 0.29 20.26 -11.32
N ALA A 147 1.61 20.46 -11.35
CA ALA A 147 2.37 20.43 -12.60
C ALA A 147 2.38 19.03 -13.24
N SER A 148 2.36 17.98 -12.43
CA SER A 148 2.42 16.59 -12.88
C SER A 148 1.07 16.04 -13.34
N VAL A 149 -0.03 16.41 -12.66
CA VAL A 149 -1.37 15.84 -12.94
C VAL A 149 -2.40 16.84 -13.47
N GLY A 150 -2.03 18.12 -13.58
CA GLY A 150 -2.86 19.18 -14.17
C GLY A 150 -3.96 19.74 -13.26
N GLU A 151 -4.07 19.27 -12.02
CA GLU A 151 -5.13 19.62 -11.07
C GLU A 151 -4.57 19.71 -9.64
N SER A 152 -5.25 20.45 -8.75
CA SER A 152 -4.83 20.52 -7.35
C SER A 152 -4.99 19.17 -6.64
N ALA A 153 -4.18 18.93 -5.61
CA ALA A 153 -4.29 17.76 -4.75
C ALA A 153 -5.66 17.65 -4.06
N SER A 154 -6.37 18.77 -3.81
CA SER A 154 -7.74 18.76 -3.30
C SER A 154 -8.76 18.10 -4.23
N ALA A 155 -8.46 17.95 -5.52
CA ALA A 155 -9.32 17.23 -6.47
C ALA A 155 -9.15 15.70 -6.37
N TYR A 156 -8.26 15.21 -5.50
CA TYR A 156 -7.96 13.79 -5.35
C TYR A 156 -8.15 13.32 -3.91
N THR A 157 -8.47 12.04 -3.75
CA THR A 157 -8.59 11.39 -2.45
C THR A 157 -7.78 10.09 -2.41
N PRO A 158 -7.09 9.76 -1.31
CA PRO A 158 -6.44 8.47 -1.11
C PRO A 158 -7.46 7.33 -1.15
N ILE A 159 -7.14 6.27 -1.90
CA ILE A 159 -7.99 5.09 -2.04
C ILE A 159 -7.26 3.79 -1.69
N ALA A 160 -5.93 3.79 -1.65
CA ALA A 160 -5.14 2.64 -1.21
C ALA A 160 -3.79 3.08 -0.65
N LEU A 161 -3.31 2.33 0.34
CA LEU A 161 -2.00 2.51 0.94
C LEU A 161 -1.35 1.14 1.13
N TYR A 162 -0.16 0.97 0.59
CA TYR A 162 0.61 -0.27 0.63
C TYR A 162 2.10 0.03 0.55
N ASP A 163 2.91 -0.99 0.81
CA ASP A 163 4.34 -0.94 0.67
C ASP A 163 4.77 -1.77 -0.54
N VAL A 164 5.74 -1.25 -1.30
CA VAL A 164 6.44 -2.00 -2.33
C VAL A 164 7.85 -2.27 -1.84
N ALA A 165 8.23 -3.53 -1.71
CA ALA A 165 9.57 -3.91 -1.31
C ALA A 165 10.19 -4.82 -2.36
N ALA A 166 11.43 -4.52 -2.74
CA ALA A 166 12.18 -5.31 -3.69
C ALA A 166 13.30 -6.09 -2.97
N SER A 167 13.48 -7.34 -3.37
CA SER A 167 14.68 -8.12 -3.03
C SER A 167 15.96 -7.43 -3.57
N PRO A 168 17.16 -7.72 -3.02
CA PRO A 168 18.40 -7.12 -3.50
C PRO A 168 18.64 -7.31 -5.01
N SER A 169 18.31 -8.50 -5.54
CA SER A 169 18.39 -8.81 -6.97
C SER A 169 17.43 -7.97 -7.81
N ALA A 170 16.21 -7.73 -7.32
CA ALA A 170 15.24 -6.86 -8.00
C ALA A 170 15.64 -5.37 -7.91
N GLU A 171 16.16 -4.91 -6.77
CA GLU A 171 16.66 -3.54 -6.61
C GLU A 171 17.81 -3.24 -7.58
N ALA A 172 18.74 -4.19 -7.76
CA ALA A 172 19.80 -4.06 -8.75
C ALA A 172 19.24 -3.92 -10.18
N ALA A 173 18.26 -4.76 -10.54
CA ALA A 173 17.63 -4.70 -11.86
C ALA A 173 16.85 -3.39 -12.09
N ILE A 174 16.15 -2.88 -11.07
CA ILE A 174 15.45 -1.60 -11.12
C ILE A 174 16.45 -0.45 -11.26
N SER A 175 17.55 -0.47 -10.49
CA SER A 175 18.59 0.55 -10.58
C SER A 175 19.26 0.60 -11.95
N GLU A 176 19.48 -0.56 -12.58
CA GLU A 176 20.08 -0.63 -13.92
C GLU A 176 19.12 -0.14 -15.02
N SER A 177 17.84 -0.51 -14.92
CA SER A 177 16.80 -0.12 -15.88
C SER A 177 16.20 1.26 -15.63
N GLY A 178 16.47 1.85 -14.46
CA GLY A 178 15.92 3.09 -13.94
C GLY A 178 14.53 2.95 -13.30
N SER A 179 13.70 2.01 -13.75
CA SER A 179 12.39 1.72 -13.17
C SER A 179 11.81 0.42 -13.73
N VAL A 180 10.78 -0.10 -13.06
CA VAL A 180 9.97 -1.22 -13.57
C VAL A 180 8.49 -0.92 -13.42
N GLN A 181 7.65 -1.44 -14.32
CA GLN A 181 6.21 -1.31 -14.22
C GLN A 181 5.63 -2.50 -13.46
N VAL A 182 4.81 -2.25 -12.43
CA VAL A 182 4.14 -3.28 -11.64
C VAL A 182 2.63 -3.15 -11.82
N ALA A 183 1.97 -4.26 -12.13
CA ALA A 183 0.53 -4.32 -12.32
C ALA A 183 -0.18 -4.67 -11.02
N ILE A 184 -1.03 -3.76 -10.56
CA ILE A 184 -1.64 -3.78 -9.23
C ILE A 184 -3.15 -3.72 -9.36
N SER A 185 -3.84 -4.53 -8.57
CA SER A 185 -5.30 -4.49 -8.44
C SER A 185 -5.69 -3.61 -7.26
N VAL A 186 -6.37 -2.50 -7.54
CA VAL A 186 -6.82 -1.55 -6.50
C VAL A 186 -8.35 -1.54 -6.46
N PRO A 187 -8.96 -1.93 -5.33
CA PRO A 187 -10.42 -1.89 -5.19
C PRO A 187 -11.02 -0.51 -5.49
N GLY A 188 -12.08 -0.48 -6.28
CA GLY A 188 -12.77 0.75 -6.67
C GLY A 188 -12.17 1.50 -7.86
N VAL A 189 -11.04 1.04 -8.43
CA VAL A 189 -10.50 1.59 -9.68
C VAL A 189 -11.18 0.94 -10.88
N ALA A 190 -11.90 1.75 -11.66
CA ALA A 190 -12.52 1.32 -12.90
C ALA A 190 -11.73 1.85 -14.11
N ASN A 191 -12.07 1.35 -15.30
CA ASN A 191 -11.46 1.88 -16.52
C ASN A 191 -11.82 3.36 -16.71
N GLY A 192 -10.82 4.19 -17.04
CA GLY A 192 -10.99 5.64 -17.16
C GLY A 192 -10.96 6.43 -15.85
N THR A 193 -10.83 5.78 -14.69
CA THR A 193 -10.56 6.48 -13.43
C THR A 193 -9.20 7.19 -13.53
N GLN A 194 -9.18 8.49 -13.24
CA GLN A 194 -7.93 9.25 -13.15
C GLN A 194 -7.27 8.95 -11.81
N VAL A 195 -6.08 8.36 -11.86
CA VAL A 195 -5.34 7.87 -10.71
C VAL A 195 -3.93 8.42 -10.74
N VAL A 196 -3.39 8.76 -9.58
CA VAL A 196 -1.99 9.13 -9.37
C VAL A 196 -1.44 8.38 -8.16
N ALA A 197 -0.15 8.06 -8.18
CA ALA A 197 0.54 7.50 -7.04
C ALA A 197 1.45 8.56 -6.40
N ILE A 198 1.48 8.59 -5.08
CA ILE A 198 2.56 9.22 -4.32
C ILE A 198 3.44 8.10 -3.79
N CYS A 199 4.71 8.12 -4.16
CA CYS A 199 5.67 7.08 -3.76
C CYS A 199 6.72 7.70 -2.85
N TRP A 200 7.03 7.02 -1.76
CA TRP A 200 8.13 7.36 -0.86
C TRP A 200 9.21 6.30 -0.99
N ASP A 201 10.48 6.72 -1.01
CA ASP A 201 11.55 5.78 -0.74
C ASP A 201 11.70 5.53 0.78
N ARG A 202 12.51 4.54 1.16
CA ARG A 202 12.80 4.23 2.58
C ARG A 202 13.43 5.39 3.36
N ASN A 203 14.01 6.40 2.67
CA ASN A 203 14.57 7.59 3.30
C ASN A 203 13.54 8.71 3.48
N GLY A 204 12.29 8.51 3.02
CA GLY A 204 11.20 9.47 3.12
C GLY A 204 11.12 10.45 1.96
N ASN A 205 11.93 10.29 0.90
CA ASN A 205 11.81 11.16 -0.27
C ASN A 205 10.56 10.77 -1.07
N SER A 206 9.64 11.73 -1.18
CA SER A 206 8.38 11.57 -1.88
C SER A 206 8.45 12.04 -3.33
N ARG A 207 7.74 11.38 -4.25
CA ARG A 207 7.55 11.83 -5.63
C ARG A 207 6.14 11.54 -6.15
N VAL A 208 5.69 12.35 -7.10
CA VAL A 208 4.45 12.08 -7.85
C VAL A 208 4.78 11.11 -8.98
N VAL A 209 4.05 10.00 -9.06
CA VAL A 209 4.21 9.01 -10.12
C VAL A 209 2.90 8.93 -10.91
N PRO A 210 2.91 9.32 -12.20
CA PRO A 210 1.78 9.10 -13.08
C PRO A 210 1.45 7.62 -13.19
N VAL A 211 0.17 7.29 -13.08
CA VAL A 211 -0.31 5.90 -13.14
C VAL A 211 -1.14 5.73 -14.40
N ARG A 212 -0.95 4.59 -15.08
CA ARG A 212 -1.83 4.18 -16.17
C ARG A 212 -2.83 3.17 -15.65
N VAL A 213 -4.11 3.38 -15.93
CA VAL A 213 -5.17 2.40 -15.65
C VAL A 213 -5.60 1.73 -16.96
N VAL A 214 -5.55 0.41 -17.03
CA VAL A 214 -6.02 -0.38 -18.18
C VAL A 214 -6.89 -1.51 -17.66
N ASN A 215 -8.15 -1.58 -18.11
CA ASN A 215 -9.11 -2.62 -17.70
C ASN A 215 -9.27 -2.74 -16.16
N GLY A 216 -9.16 -1.63 -15.43
CA GLY A 216 -9.24 -1.61 -13.95
C GLY A 216 -7.95 -2.00 -13.23
N VAL A 217 -6.87 -2.31 -13.96
CA VAL A 217 -5.54 -2.60 -13.41
C VAL A 217 -4.70 -1.32 -13.40
N VAL A 218 -4.06 -1.06 -12.27
CA VAL A 218 -3.15 0.07 -12.02
C VAL A 218 -1.73 -0.36 -12.38
N TYR A 219 -1.16 0.26 -13.39
CA TYR A 219 0.23 0.06 -13.78
C TYR A 219 1.09 1.15 -13.16
N LEU A 220 1.78 0.80 -12.08
CA LEU A 220 2.63 1.68 -11.31
C LEU A 220 4.08 1.59 -11.79
N THR A 221 4.72 2.73 -12.01
CA THR A 221 6.18 2.77 -12.22
C THR A 221 6.90 2.79 -10.86
N VAL A 222 7.67 1.74 -10.58
CA VAL A 222 8.43 1.57 -9.34
C VAL A 222 9.89 1.93 -9.59
N TYR A 223 10.41 2.83 -8.76
CA TYR A 223 11.81 3.29 -8.79
C TYR A 223 12.65 2.75 -7.63
N SER A 224 12.02 2.45 -6.50
CA SER A 224 12.68 2.04 -5.27
C SER A 224 11.67 1.41 -4.31
N SER A 225 12.16 0.65 -3.33
CA SER A 225 11.36 0.16 -2.21
C SER A 225 10.82 1.29 -1.34
N GLY A 226 9.59 1.16 -0.84
CA GLY A 226 8.97 2.04 0.13
C GLY A 226 7.44 2.15 0.04
N PRO A 227 6.83 3.00 0.88
CA PRO A 227 5.39 3.23 0.87
C PRO A 227 4.87 3.82 -0.44
N VAL A 228 3.66 3.42 -0.82
CA VAL A 228 2.92 3.93 -1.97
C VAL A 228 1.49 4.22 -1.59
N MET A 229 1.03 5.42 -1.91
CA MET A 229 -0.36 5.85 -1.75
C MET A 229 -0.97 6.09 -3.11
N ILE A 230 -2.07 5.40 -3.40
CA ILE A 230 -2.85 5.62 -4.62
C ILE A 230 -3.96 6.61 -4.31
N MET A 231 -4.09 7.60 -5.18
CA MET A 231 -5.11 8.63 -5.09
C MET A 231 -5.94 8.65 -6.36
N ALA A 232 -7.25 8.70 -6.22
CA ALA A 232 -8.18 8.82 -7.34
C ALA A 232 -8.77 10.23 -7.39
N ARG A 233 -8.96 10.75 -8.60
CA ARG A 233 -9.68 12.01 -8.79
C ARG A 233 -11.12 11.84 -8.36
N VAL A 234 -11.60 12.79 -7.57
CA VAL A 234 -13.01 12.87 -7.20
C VAL A 234 -13.79 13.27 -8.46
N GLN A 235 -14.72 12.43 -8.89
CA GLN A 235 -15.62 12.77 -10.00
C GLN A 235 -16.60 13.84 -9.51
N ALA A 236 -16.64 14.98 -10.18
CA ALA A 236 -17.62 16.04 -9.96
C ALA A 236 -19.01 15.64 -10.46
#